data_AF-A0A924A9I5-F1
#
_entry.id   AF-A0A924A9I5-F1
#
_cell.length_a   1.000
_cell.length_b   1.000
_cell.length_c   1.000
_cell.angle_alpha   90.00
_cell.angle_beta   90.00
_cell.angle_gamma   90.00
#
_symmetry.space_group_name_H-M   'P 1'
#
loop_
_entity.id
_entity.type
_entity.pdbx_description
1 polymer ?
#
loop_
_entity_poly.entity_id
_entity_poly.type
_entity_poly.pdbx_seq_one_letter_code
_entity_poly.pdbx_strand_id
1 'polypeptide(L)'
;MNTDDPYPITLQIADFINPITSDQVVSLVITGVFLLILVALSAFFSASENALFSLTNKDLEKLGETESAANKAIIKLLSHPKKLLATILTVNNFVNVTFVIIGSHFLFEKIFNFKGHLLGQILIDYVLITFVLLLFGEVVPKIYA
;
A
#
# COMPACT_ATOMS: atom_id res chain seq x y z
N MET A 1 -33.31 35.79 6.72
CA MET A 1 -33.11 34.43 7.24
C MET A 1 -31.76 34.46 7.92
N ASN A 2 -31.72 34.34 9.26
CA ASN A 2 -30.52 34.59 10.06
C ASN A 2 -29.36 33.72 9.57
N THR A 3 -28.22 34.35 9.31
CA THR A 3 -26.95 33.68 8.96
C THR A 3 -26.21 33.13 10.17
N ASP A 4 -26.80 33.23 11.36
CA ASP A 4 -26.19 32.91 12.66
C ASP A 4 -26.74 31.62 13.29
N ASP A 5 -27.63 30.90 12.60
CA ASP A 5 -28.00 29.55 13.05
C ASP A 5 -26.81 28.62 12.80
N PRO A 6 -26.29 27.91 13.84
CA PRO A 6 -25.24 26.92 13.64
C PRO A 6 -25.74 25.90 12.64
N TYR A 7 -25.13 25.87 11.44
CA TYR A 7 -25.46 24.87 10.44
C TYR A 7 -25.37 23.48 11.08
N PRO A 8 -26.33 22.57 10.80
CA PRO A 8 -26.26 21.22 11.32
C PRO A 8 -24.92 20.58 10.95
N ILE A 9 -24.34 19.81 11.88
CA ILE A 9 -23.00 19.18 11.77
C ILE A 9 -22.82 18.46 10.42
N THR A 10 -23.90 17.94 9.84
CA THR A 10 -23.94 17.29 8.53
C THR A 10 -23.52 18.20 7.37
N LEU A 11 -23.87 19.48 7.39
CA LEU A 11 -23.47 20.45 6.37
C LEU A 11 -22.01 20.88 6.53
N GLN A 12 -21.51 20.99 7.76
CA GLN A 12 -20.09 21.25 8.01
C GLN A 12 -19.19 20.11 7.51
N ILE A 13 -19.63 18.84 7.62
CA ILE A 13 -18.87 17.69 7.08
C ILE A 13 -18.88 17.70 5.55
N ALA A 14 -19.97 18.17 4.92
CA ALA A 14 -20.07 18.24 3.46
C ALA A 14 -19.07 19.23 2.85
N ASP A 15 -18.69 20.30 3.56
CA ASP A 15 -17.68 21.27 3.09
C ASP A 15 -16.27 20.67 2.97
N PHE A 16 -16.00 19.57 3.67
CA PHE A 16 -14.74 18.82 3.57
C PHE A 16 -14.72 17.83 2.41
N ILE A 17 -15.83 17.65 1.69
CA ILE A 17 -15.91 16.71 0.56
C ILE A 17 -16.06 17.51 -0.73
N ASN A 18 -15.12 17.34 -1.65
CA ASN A 18 -15.23 17.94 -2.98
C ASN A 18 -16.33 17.23 -3.78
N PRO A 19 -17.22 17.98 -4.46
CA PRO A 19 -18.19 17.36 -5.35
C PRO A 19 -17.45 16.70 -6.52
N ILE A 20 -17.61 15.38 -6.64
CA ILE A 20 -16.97 14.60 -7.71
C ILE A 20 -17.73 14.86 -9.01
N THR A 21 -17.02 15.38 -10.01
CA THR A 21 -17.57 15.61 -11.35
C THR A 21 -17.41 14.37 -12.23
N SER A 22 -18.24 14.24 -13.27
CA SER A 22 -18.25 13.05 -14.14
C SER A 22 -16.93 12.81 -14.89
N ASP A 23 -16.19 13.88 -15.21
CA ASP A 23 -14.85 13.82 -15.79
C ASP A 23 -13.79 13.27 -14.81
N GLN A 24 -13.98 13.47 -13.50
CA GLN A 24 -13.05 12.98 -12.49
C GLN A 24 -13.23 11.49 -12.19
N VAL A 25 -14.42 10.93 -12.43
CA VAL A 25 -14.73 9.52 -12.16
C VAL A 25 -13.77 8.58 -12.88
N VAL A 26 -13.49 8.84 -14.16
CA VAL A 26 -12.56 8.00 -14.94
C VAL A 26 -11.15 8.02 -14.34
N SER A 27 -10.65 9.22 -13.98
CA SER A 27 -9.34 9.36 -13.33
C SER A 27 -9.29 8.64 -11.99
N LEU A 28 -10.33 8.76 -11.17
CA LEU A 28 -10.39 8.11 -9.85
C LEU A 28 -10.40 6.59 -9.97
N VAL A 29 -11.13 6.04 -10.95
CA VAL A 29 -11.15 4.58 -11.21
C VAL A 29 -9.77 4.10 -11.66
N ILE A 30 -9.13 4.78 -12.61
CA ILE A 30 -7.79 4.40 -13.08
C ILE A 30 -6.78 4.43 -11.94
N THR A 31 -6.75 5.53 -11.17
CA THR A 31 -5.86 5.68 -10.02
C THR A 31 -6.16 4.62 -8.96
N GLY A 32 -7.43 4.34 -8.66
CA GLY A 32 -7.83 3.32 -7.69
C GLY A 32 -7.36 1.91 -8.09
N VAL A 33 -7.53 1.53 -9.35
CA VAL A 33 -7.04 0.24 -9.88
C VAL A 33 -5.50 0.17 -9.79
N PHE A 34 -4.81 1.25 -10.15
CA PHE A 34 -3.35 1.30 -10.06
C PHE A 34 -2.86 1.14 -8.61
N LEU A 35 -3.51 1.80 -7.65
CA LEU A 35 -3.19 1.69 -6.23
C LEU A 35 -3.45 0.28 -5.68
N LEU A 36 -4.53 -0.39 -6.11
CA LEU A 36 -4.78 -1.79 -5.75
C LEU A 36 -3.67 -2.72 -6.25
N ILE A 37 -3.16 -2.49 -7.47
CA ILE A 37 -2.02 -3.25 -8.00
C ILE A 37 -0.77 -3.03 -7.13
N LEU A 38 -0.51 -1.79 -6.71
CA LEU A 38 0.63 -1.50 -5.82
C LEU A 38 0.51 -2.21 -4.48
N VAL A 39 -0.67 -2.23 -3.84
CA VAL A 39 -0.89 -2.97 -2.59
C VAL A 39 -0.68 -4.47 -2.81
N ALA A 40 -1.19 -5.03 -3.90
CA ALA A 40 -1.00 -6.45 -4.23
C ALA A 40 0.48 -6.80 -4.45
N LEU A 41 1.25 -5.91 -5.10
CA LEU A 41 2.70 -6.09 -5.27
C LEU A 41 3.43 -6.03 -3.93
N SER A 42 3.15 -5.04 -3.08
CA SER A 42 3.72 -4.94 -1.72
C SER A 42 3.41 -6.19 -0.90
N ALA A 43 2.17 -6.68 -0.96
CA ALA A 43 1.73 -7.91 -0.31
C ALA A 43 2.48 -9.14 -0.80
N PHE A 44 2.65 -9.27 -2.12
CA PHE A 44 3.36 -10.38 -2.73
C PHE A 44 4.83 -10.44 -2.28
N PHE A 45 5.54 -9.30 -2.29
CA PHE A 45 6.93 -9.23 -1.85
C PHE A 45 7.07 -9.51 -0.35
N SER A 46 6.18 -8.95 0.47
CA SER A 46 6.14 -9.17 1.92
C SER A 46 5.83 -10.62 2.30
N ALA A 47 4.90 -11.27 1.61
CA ALA A 47 4.59 -12.69 1.79
C ALA A 47 5.73 -13.60 1.31
N SER A 48 6.35 -13.27 0.17
CA SER A 48 7.50 -14.03 -0.36
C SER A 48 8.71 -13.98 0.58
N GLU A 49 8.92 -12.86 1.27
CA GLU A 49 9.92 -12.72 2.34
C GLU A 49 9.69 -13.79 3.42
N ASN A 50 8.51 -13.81 4.04
CA ASN A 50 8.21 -14.73 5.14
C ASN A 50 8.27 -16.19 4.67
N ALA A 51 7.70 -16.49 3.50
CA ALA A 51 7.71 -17.83 2.93
C ALA A 51 9.13 -18.34 2.66
N LEU A 52 9.99 -17.56 2.00
CA LEU A 52 11.37 -17.97 1.68
C LEU A 52 12.23 -18.14 2.94
N PHE A 53 12.05 -17.29 3.95
CA PHE A 53 12.83 -17.33 5.18
C PHE A 53 12.26 -18.27 6.26
N SER A 54 11.04 -18.78 6.08
CA SER A 54 10.46 -19.84 6.94
C SER A 54 10.98 -21.25 6.62
N LEU A 55 11.62 -21.45 5.47
CA LEU A 55 12.13 -22.75 5.02
C LEU A 55 13.24 -23.26 5.94
N THR A 56 13.14 -24.52 6.37
CA THR A 56 14.15 -25.18 7.21
C THR A 56 15.22 -25.86 6.35
N ASN A 57 16.40 -26.16 6.92
CA ASN A 57 17.46 -26.93 6.25
C ASN A 57 16.96 -28.25 5.62
N LYS A 58 16.00 -28.93 6.27
CA LYS A 58 15.36 -30.16 5.74
C LYS A 58 14.53 -29.89 4.48
N ASP A 59 13.92 -28.71 4.37
CA ASP A 59 13.14 -28.32 3.18
C ASP A 59 14.07 -27.99 2.02
N LEU A 60 15.20 -27.33 2.31
CA LEU A 60 16.24 -27.04 1.30
C LEU A 60 16.88 -28.31 0.74
N GLU A 61 17.10 -29.32 1.58
CA GLU A 61 17.64 -30.62 1.16
C GLU A 61 16.66 -31.32 0.18
N LYS A 62 15.38 -31.38 0.52
CA LYS A 62 14.32 -31.92 -0.37
C LYS A 62 14.17 -31.14 -1.68
N LEU A 63 14.29 -29.82 -1.63
CA LEU A 63 14.27 -28.99 -2.83
C LEU A 63 15.47 -29.26 -3.75
N GLY A 64 16.61 -29.65 -3.18
CA GLY A 64 17.82 -30.03 -3.91
C GLY A 64 17.73 -31.40 -4.60
N GLU A 65 16.91 -32.31 -4.08
CA GLU A 65 16.68 -33.64 -4.65
C GLU A 65 15.81 -33.62 -5.92
N THR A 66 15.10 -32.52 -6.18
CA THR A 66 14.17 -32.39 -7.32
C THR A 66 14.78 -31.55 -8.45
N GLU A 67 14.73 -32.03 -9.71
CA GLU A 67 15.26 -31.32 -10.89
C GLU A 67 14.40 -30.15 -11.39
N SER A 68 13.63 -29.49 -10.51
CA SER A 68 12.82 -28.34 -10.89
C SER A 68 13.70 -27.08 -11.02
N ALA A 69 13.55 -26.35 -12.13
CA ALA A 69 14.20 -25.05 -12.33
C ALA A 69 13.85 -24.03 -11.23
N ALA A 70 12.62 -24.09 -10.70
CA ALA A 70 12.16 -23.25 -9.61
C ALA A 70 12.91 -23.54 -8.30
N ASN A 71 13.12 -24.83 -7.97
CA ASN A 71 13.82 -25.23 -6.75
C ASN A 71 15.29 -24.80 -6.78
N LYS A 72 15.96 -24.97 -7.93
CA LYS A 72 17.32 -24.47 -8.15
C LYS A 72 17.41 -22.94 -8.00
N ALA A 73 16.39 -22.20 -8.46
CA ALA A 73 16.33 -20.75 -8.28
C ALA A 73 16.17 -20.35 -6.80
N ILE A 74 15.27 -21.01 -6.06
CA ILE A 74 15.05 -20.76 -4.61
C ILE A 74 16.35 -21.00 -3.83
N ILE A 75 17.03 -22.13 -4.05
CA ILE A 75 18.31 -22.45 -3.38
C ILE A 75 19.37 -21.40 -3.72
N LYS A 76 19.44 -20.97 -4.99
CA LYS A 76 20.38 -19.91 -5.41
C LYS A 76 20.07 -18.58 -4.75
N LEU A 77 18.81 -18.18 -4.62
CA LEU A 77 18.41 -16.94 -3.94
C LEU A 77 18.73 -16.98 -2.44
N LEU A 78 18.44 -18.11 -1.78
CA LEU A 78 18.71 -18.32 -0.36
C LEU A 78 20.20 -18.48 -0.03
N SER A 79 21.06 -18.77 -1.01
CA SER A 79 22.51 -18.75 -0.82
C SER A 79 23.08 -17.35 -0.52
N HIS A 80 22.33 -16.30 -0.89
CA HIS A 80 22.69 -14.90 -0.63
C HIS A 80 21.53 -14.17 0.08
N PRO A 81 21.16 -14.62 1.29
CA PRO A 81 19.93 -14.19 1.96
C PRO A 81 19.94 -12.68 2.25
N LYS A 82 21.11 -12.12 2.56
CA LYS A 82 21.28 -10.67 2.79
C LYS A 82 20.96 -9.83 1.54
N LYS A 83 21.37 -10.28 0.35
CA LYS A 83 21.10 -9.57 -0.91
C LYS A 83 19.63 -9.68 -1.32
N LEU A 84 19.03 -10.85 -1.10
CA LEU A 84 17.61 -11.10 -1.34
C LEU A 84 16.75 -10.21 -0.45
N LEU A 85 16.99 -10.24 0.86
CA LEU A 85 16.26 -9.44 1.84
C LEU A 85 16.37 -7.94 1.53
N ALA A 86 17.59 -7.45 1.25
CA ALA A 86 17.81 -6.06 0.87
C ALA A 86 17.00 -5.67 -0.38
N THR A 87 16.95 -6.54 -1.38
CA THR A 87 16.17 -6.30 -2.60
C THR A 87 14.66 -6.25 -2.32
N ILE A 88 14.14 -7.23 -1.58
CA ILE A 88 12.71 -7.29 -1.22
C ILE A 88 12.31 -6.05 -0.42
N LEU A 89 13.09 -5.70 0.61
CA LEU A 89 12.81 -4.53 1.44
C LEU A 89 12.89 -3.22 0.64
N THR A 90 13.84 -3.12 -0.29
CA THR A 90 13.97 -1.94 -1.17
C THR A 90 12.76 -1.80 -2.09
N VAL A 91 12.34 -2.89 -2.73
CA VAL A 91 11.16 -2.88 -3.61
C VAL A 91 9.89 -2.59 -2.82
N ASN A 92 9.73 -3.18 -1.63
CA ASN A 92 8.58 -2.91 -0.78
C ASN A 92 8.51 -1.43 -0.35
N ASN A 93 9.64 -0.86 0.09
CA ASN A 93 9.73 0.56 0.42
C ASN A 93 9.47 1.46 -0.79
N PHE A 94 9.98 1.08 -1.97
CA PHE A 94 9.72 1.83 -3.20
C PHE A 94 8.23 1.85 -3.57
N VAL A 95 7.56 0.70 -3.50
CA VAL A 95 6.11 0.58 -3.71
C VAL A 95 5.36 1.40 -2.68
N ASN A 96 5.76 1.34 -1.41
CA ASN A 96 5.12 2.06 -0.32
C ASN A 96 5.17 3.58 -0.51
N VAL A 97 6.35 4.13 -0.81
CA VAL A 97 6.51 5.56 -1.09
C VAL A 97 5.70 5.97 -2.32
N THR A 98 5.73 5.16 -3.38
CA THR A 98 4.96 5.43 -4.61
C THR A 98 3.46 5.47 -4.34
N PHE A 99 2.94 4.52 -3.56
CA PHE A 99 1.54 4.47 -3.16
C PHE A 99 1.14 5.71 -2.36
N VAL A 100 1.96 6.12 -1.39
CA VAL A 100 1.67 7.29 -0.56
C VAL A 100 1.66 8.58 -1.38
N ILE A 101 2.61 8.77 -2.29
CA ILE A 101 2.67 9.96 -3.15
C ILE A 101 1.46 10.01 -4.08
N ILE A 102 1.13 8.91 -4.75
CA ILE A 102 0.00 8.88 -5.69
C ILE A 102 -1.34 8.95 -4.95
N GLY A 103 -1.48 8.23 -3.84
CA GLY A 103 -2.68 8.21 -3.02
C GLY A 103 -3.00 9.58 -2.43
N SER A 104 -2.00 10.25 -1.82
CA SER A 104 -2.19 11.60 -1.27
C SER A 104 -2.54 12.61 -2.37
N HIS A 105 -1.75 12.66 -3.46
CA HIS A 105 -1.91 13.69 -4.48
C HIS A 105 -3.14 13.47 -5.38
N PHE A 106 -3.44 12.23 -5.79
CA PHE A 106 -4.50 11.98 -6.79
C PHE A 106 -5.85 11.57 -6.20
N LEU A 107 -5.90 10.82 -5.10
CA LEU A 107 -7.18 10.47 -4.46
C LEU A 107 -7.60 11.53 -3.47
N PHE A 108 -6.70 11.92 -2.57
CA PHE A 108 -7.07 12.72 -1.42
C PHE A 108 -7.41 14.17 -1.79
N GLU A 109 -6.59 14.83 -2.62
CA GLU A 109 -6.89 16.18 -3.11
C GLU A 109 -8.20 16.26 -3.92
N LYS A 110 -8.56 15.18 -4.62
CA LYS A 110 -9.80 15.14 -5.43
C LYS A 110 -11.05 14.89 -4.60
N ILE A 111 -10.93 14.16 -3.49
CA ILE A 111 -12.09 13.75 -2.67
C ILE A 111 -12.28 14.71 -1.48
N PHE A 112 -11.19 15.16 -0.86
CA PHE A 112 -11.23 15.95 0.36
C PHE A 112 -10.80 17.41 0.13
N ASN A 113 -11.51 18.33 0.79
CA ASN A 113 -11.26 19.76 0.72
C ASN A 113 -10.85 20.29 2.09
N PHE A 114 -9.55 20.23 2.42
CA PHE A 114 -9.01 20.78 3.67
C PHE A 114 -8.60 22.26 3.53
N LYS A 115 -9.46 23.10 2.97
CA LYS A 115 -9.23 24.55 2.88
C LYS A 115 -8.91 25.14 4.25
N GLY A 116 -7.65 25.57 4.42
CA GLY A 116 -7.17 26.28 5.62
C GLY A 116 -6.59 25.41 6.75
N HIS A 117 -6.64 24.07 6.66
CA HIS A 117 -6.15 23.16 7.69
C HIS A 117 -4.95 22.31 7.24
N LEU A 118 -3.82 22.97 6.95
CA LEU A 118 -2.58 22.34 6.45
C LEU A 118 -2.09 21.18 7.32
N LEU A 119 -2.08 21.33 8.66
CA LEU A 119 -1.61 20.29 9.57
C LEU A 119 -2.56 19.08 9.63
N GLY A 120 -3.87 19.33 9.60
CA GLY A 120 -4.88 18.27 9.61
C GLY A 120 -4.83 17.45 8.32
N GLN A 121 -4.66 18.13 7.18
CA GLN A 121 -4.47 17.50 5.88
C GLN A 121 -3.23 16.62 5.88
N ILE A 122 -2.06 17.13 6.25
CA ILE A 122 -0.82 16.32 6.24
C ILE A 122 -0.94 15.09 7.15
N LEU A 123 -1.53 15.23 8.34
CA LEU A 123 -1.70 14.09 9.24
C LEU A 123 -2.61 13.02 8.64
N ILE A 124 -3.77 13.40 8.13
CA ILE A 124 -4.72 12.44 7.59
C ILE A 124 -4.16 11.83 6.30
N ASP A 125 -3.69 12.65 5.35
CA ASP A 125 -3.21 12.21 4.04
C ASP A 125 -2.04 11.25 4.17
N TYR A 126 -1.05 11.54 5.02
CA TYR A 126 0.13 10.68 5.10
C TYR A 126 -0.01 9.56 6.12
N VAL A 127 -0.57 9.82 7.31
CA VAL A 127 -0.65 8.80 8.36
C VAL A 127 -1.71 7.75 8.02
N LEU A 128 -2.91 8.15 7.61
CA LEU A 128 -3.99 7.21 7.32
C LEU A 128 -3.68 6.37 6.09
N ILE A 129 -3.22 6.99 5.00
CA ILE A 129 -2.89 6.27 3.75
C ILE A 129 -1.75 5.29 3.98
N THR A 130 -0.68 5.72 4.66
CA THR A 130 0.44 4.83 4.98
C THR A 130 0.00 3.71 5.93
N PHE A 131 -0.87 4.00 6.91
CA PHE A 131 -1.40 2.97 7.81
C PHE A 131 -2.20 1.90 7.05
N VAL A 132 -3.11 2.30 6.16
CA VAL A 132 -3.88 1.37 5.32
C VAL A 132 -2.95 0.51 4.47
N LEU A 133 -1.98 1.14 3.80
CA LEU A 133 -0.99 0.44 2.99
C LEU A 133 -0.16 -0.55 3.82
N LEU A 134 0.41 -0.13 4.96
CA LEU A 134 1.22 -1.02 5.78
C LEU A 134 0.38 -2.16 6.34
N LEU A 135 -0.86 -1.89 6.74
CA LEU A 135 -1.75 -2.92 7.27
C LEU A 135 -2.08 -3.99 6.22
N PHE A 136 -2.55 -3.58 5.04
CA PHE A 136 -3.02 -4.52 4.01
C PHE A 136 -1.92 -5.01 3.06
N GLY A 137 -0.90 -4.19 2.80
CA GLY A 137 0.22 -4.49 1.90
C GLY A 137 1.41 -5.16 2.60
N GLU A 138 1.57 -5.01 3.91
CA GLU A 138 2.74 -5.56 4.60
C GLU A 138 2.39 -6.46 5.79
N VAL A 139 1.64 -5.96 6.77
CA VAL A 139 1.38 -6.66 8.03
C VAL A 139 0.47 -7.87 7.84
N VAL A 140 -0.68 -7.69 7.18
CA VAL A 140 -1.63 -8.79 6.94
C VAL A 140 -0.99 -9.93 6.12
N PRO A 141 -0.36 -9.69 4.96
CA PRO A 141 0.26 -10.75 4.16
C PRO A 141 1.33 -11.55 4.92
N LYS A 142 2.13 -10.88 5.77
CA LYS A 142 3.17 -11.54 6.58
C LYS A 142 2.60 -12.50 7.65
N ILE A 143 1.37 -12.26 8.14
CA ILE A 143 0.74 -13.11 9.15
C ILE A 143 0.16 -14.40 8.54
N TYR A 144 -0.30 -14.34 7.28
CA TYR A 144 -0.98 -15.47 6.62
C TYR A 144 -0.07 -16.29 5.69
N ALA A 145 1.16 -15.84 5.43
CA ALA A 145 2.16 -16.56 4.65
C ALA A 145 3.01 -17.47 5.55
#